data_AF-A0A821WES9-F1
#
_entry.id   AF-A0A821WES9-F1
#
_cell.length_a   1.000
_cell.length_b   1.000
_cell.length_c   1.000
_cell.angle_alpha   90.00
_cell.angle_beta   90.00
_cell.angle_gamma   90.00
#
_symmetry.space_group_name_H-M   'P 1'
#
loop_
_entity.id
_entity.type
_entity.pdbx_description
1 polymer ?
#
loop_
_entity_poly.entity_id
_entity_poly.type
_entity_poly.pdbx_seq_one_letter_code
_entity_poly.pdbx_strand_id
1 'polypeptide(L)' 'HPATKIDLYNLEQNLDCRLKQTQALEVGLCKHRRNIYDECLDELVRQITIECSERGILLSRVRHTYRRMMKDYSNSYLSA' A
#
# COMPACT_ATOMS: atom_id res chain seq x y z
N HIS A 1 -3.33 -8.07 -18.23
CA HIS A 1 -2.52 -9.30 -18.28
C HIS A 1 -2.10 -9.64 -16.86
N PRO A 2 -2.13 -10.93 -16.45
CA PRO A 2 -1.59 -11.37 -15.16
C PRO A 2 -0.15 -10.89 -14.96
N ALA A 3 0.26 -10.61 -13.73
CA ALA A 3 1.62 -10.13 -13.47
C ALA A 3 2.65 -11.25 -13.69
N THR A 4 3.79 -10.91 -14.28
CA THR A 4 4.94 -11.80 -14.40
C THR A 4 5.90 -11.61 -13.22
N LYS A 5 6.88 -12.51 -13.07
CA LYS A 5 7.95 -12.33 -12.08
C LYS A 5 8.77 -11.06 -12.32
N ILE A 6 8.91 -10.64 -13.59
CA ILE A 6 9.62 -9.41 -13.96
C ILE A 6 8.81 -8.18 -13.50
N ASP A 7 7.48 -8.21 -13.68
CA ASP A 7 6.61 -7.12 -13.21
C ASP A 7 6.68 -6.97 -11.69
N LEU A 8 6.71 -8.07 -10.95
CA LEU A 8 6.84 -8.06 -9.50
C LEU A 8 8.21 -7.49 -9.06
N TYR A 9 9.30 -7.93 -9.71
CA TYR A 9 10.63 -7.38 -9.44
C TYR A 9 10.71 -5.88 -9.72
N ASN A 10 10.13 -5.41 -10.82
CA ASN A 10 10.09 -3.99 -11.16
C ASN A 10 9.27 -3.18 -10.16
N LEU A 11 8.16 -3.75 -9.65
CA LEU A 11 7.34 -3.12 -8.61
C LEU A 11 8.13 -2.96 -7.31
N GLU A 12 8.86 -4.00 -6.88
CA GLU A 12 9.73 -3.96 -5.71
C GLU A 12 10.85 -2.91 -5.87
N GLN A 13 11.54 -2.90 -7.01
CA GLN A 13 12.58 -1.90 -7.27
C GLN A 13 12.03 -0.47 -7.30
N ASN A 14 10.82 -0.26 -7.84
CA ASN A 14 10.17 1.04 -7.84
C ASN A 14 9.84 1.50 -6.41
N LEU A 15 9.29 0.59 -5.59
CA LEU A 15 8.98 0.84 -4.18
C LEU A 15 10.24 1.30 -3.43
N ASP A 16 11.32 0.54 -3.53
CA ASP A 16 12.59 0.83 -2.85
C ASP A 16 13.21 2.16 -3.30
N CYS A 17 13.20 2.41 -4.62
CA CYS A 17 13.66 3.69 -5.17
C CYS A 17 12.88 4.86 -4.58
N ARG A 18 11.54 4.75 -4.51
CA ARG A 18 10.69 5.83 -3.98
C ARG A 18 10.88 6.04 -2.48
N LEU A 19 11.05 4.98 -1.70
CA LEU A 19 11.33 5.08 -0.27
C LEU A 19 12.66 5.83 -0.03
N LYS A 20 13.70 5.51 -0.80
CA LYS A 20 15.01 6.19 -0.72
C LYS A 20 14.93 7.65 -1.17
N GLN A 21 14.30 7.91 -2.32
CA GLN A 21 14.19 9.26 -2.89
C GLN A 21 13.41 10.24 -1.99
N THR A 22 12.38 9.75 -1.29
CA THR A 22 11.56 10.58 -0.40
C THR A 22 12.11 10.68 1.03
N GLN A 23 13.31 10.14 1.29
CA GLN A 23 13.92 10.08 2.63
C GLN A 23 12.92 9.57 3.68
N ALA A 24 12.15 8.54 3.33
CA ALA A 24 11.19 7.94 4.23
C ALA A 24 11.92 7.38 5.46
N LEU A 25 11.45 7.73 6.67
CA LEU A 25 12.00 7.16 7.90
C LEU A 25 11.80 5.64 7.89
N GLU A 26 12.77 4.88 8.40
CA GLU A 26 12.66 3.42 8.54
C GLU A 26 11.83 3.00 9.76
N VAL A 27 11.78 3.86 10.79
CA VAL A 27 11.06 3.63 12.05
C VAL A 27 10.13 4.80 12.39
N GLY A 28 9.18 4.56 13.30
CA GLY A 28 8.21 5.59 13.73
C GLY A 28 7.16 5.95 12.67
N LEU A 29 6.44 7.04 12.91
CA LEU A 29 5.40 7.54 12.01
C LEU A 29 6.04 8.31 10.84
N CYS A 30 5.80 7.86 9.61
CA CYS A 30 6.28 8.52 8.41
C CYS A 30 5.19 8.58 7.35
N LYS A 31 4.77 9.80 6.99
CA LYS A 31 3.71 10.03 6.00
C LYS A 31 4.15 9.60 4.59
N HIS A 32 5.39 9.92 4.20
CA HIS A 32 5.94 9.50 2.90
C HIS A 32 5.94 7.97 2.76
N ARG A 33 6.46 7.27 3.78
CA ARG A 33 6.46 5.80 3.82
C ARG A 33 5.05 5.22 3.70
N ARG A 34 4.10 5.75 4.48
CA ARG A 34 2.70 5.30 4.42
C ARG A 34 2.09 5.49 3.04
N ASN A 35 2.25 6.67 2.43
CA ASN A 35 1.70 6.95 1.10
C ASN A 35 2.29 6.01 0.04
N ILE A 36 3.60 5.77 0.09
CA ILE A 36 4.29 4.87 -0.85
C ILE A 36 3.79 3.43 -0.71
N TYR A 37 3.61 2.92 0.52
CA TYR A 37 3.01 1.61 0.75
C TYR A 37 1.54 1.55 0.33
N ASP A 38 0.77 2.62 0.54
CA ASP A 38 -0.62 2.70 0.10
C ASP A 38 -0.73 2.55 -1.42
N GLU A 39 0.13 3.23 -2.19
CA GLU A 39 0.17 3.11 -3.65
C GLU A 39 0.64 1.72 -4.11
N CYS A 40 1.65 1.14 -3.46
CA CYS A 40 2.09 -0.22 -3.76
C CYS A 40 0.99 -1.25 -3.49
N LEU A 41 0.27 -1.11 -2.37
CA LEU A 41 -0.87 -1.97 -2.06
C LEU A 41 -2.01 -1.81 -3.07
N ASP A 42 -2.23 -0.59 -3.59
CA ASP A 42 -3.21 -0.36 -4.65
C ASP A 42 -2.84 -1.13 -5.93
N GLU A 43 -1.55 -1.16 -6.29
CA GLU A 43 -1.05 -1.92 -7.44
C GLU A 43 -1.15 -3.44 -7.21
N LEU A 44 -0.82 -3.93 -6.00
CA LEU A 44 -1.02 -5.34 -5.66
C LEU A 44 -2.49 -5.75 -5.75
N VAL A 45 -3.42 -4.92 -5.26
CA VAL A 45 -4.86 -5.16 -5.39
C VAL A 45 -5.24 -5.23 -6.87
N ARG A 46 -4.72 -4.33 -7.71
CA ARG A 46 -4.98 -4.35 -9.16
C ARG A 46 -4.49 -5.65 -9.80
N GLN A 47 -3.25 -6.07 -9.52
CA GLN A 47 -2.68 -7.31 -10.06
C GLN A 47 -3.46 -8.55 -9.61
N ILE A 48 -3.76 -8.66 -8.32
CA ILE A 48 -4.55 -9.77 -7.76
C ILE A 48 -5.96 -9.79 -8.35
N THR A 49 -6.58 -8.63 -8.57
CA THR A 49 -7.92 -8.56 -9.21
C THR A 49 -7.90 -9.10 -10.63
N ILE A 50 -6.82 -8.86 -11.38
CA ILE A 50 -6.65 -9.40 -12.75
C ILE A 50 -6.47 -10.92 -12.73
N GLU A 51 -5.77 -11.45 -11.72
CA GLU A 51 -5.61 -12.91 -11.55
C GLU A 51 -6.90 -13.60 -11.08
N CYS A 52 -7.57 -13.01 -10.08
CA CYS A 52 -8.79 -13.51 -9.48
C CYS A 52 -9.57 -12.35 -8.85
N SER A 53 -10.69 -12.01 -9.48
CA SER A 53 -11.50 -10.85 -9.13
C SER A 53 -12.00 -10.88 -7.68
N GLU A 54 -12.38 -12.05 -7.19
CA GLU A 54 -12.93 -12.29 -5.85
C GLU A 54 -11.89 -12.01 -4.77
N ARG A 55 -10.65 -12.47 -5.00
CA ARG A 55 -9.50 -12.17 -4.13
C ARG A 55 -9.19 -10.68 -4.15
N GLY A 56 -9.24 -10.04 -5.31
CA GLY A 56 -9.07 -8.60 -5.46
C GLY A 56 -10.09 -7.79 -4.68
N ILE A 57 -11.38 -8.17 -4.77
CA ILE A 57 -12.48 -7.55 -4.03
C ILE A 57 -12.28 -7.70 -2.52
N LEU A 58 -11.94 -8.92 -2.06
CA LEU A 58 -11.68 -9.18 -0.66
C LEU A 58 -10.53 -8.31 -0.14
N LEU A 59 -9.40 -8.26 -0.85
CA LEU A 59 -8.23 -7.49 -0.46
C LEU A 59 -8.52 -5.98 -0.46
N SER A 60 -9.30 -5.49 -1.43
CA SER A 60 -9.74 -4.09 -1.47
C SER A 60 -10.57 -3.72 -0.24
N ARG A 61 -11.45 -4.62 0.24
CA ARG A 61 -12.22 -4.41 1.48
C ARG A 61 -11.33 -4.39 2.72
N VAL A 62 -10.34 -5.29 2.81
CA VAL A 62 -9.36 -5.30 3.90
C VAL A 62 -8.59 -3.97 3.93
N ARG A 63 -8.07 -3.52 2.78
CA ARG A 63 -7.38 -2.22 2.63
C ARG A 63 -8.27 -1.06 3.08
N HIS A 64 -9.52 -1.00 2.63
CA HIS A 64 -10.46 0.06 3.02
C HIS A 64 -10.69 0.10 4.52
N THR A 65 -10.88 -1.08 5.12
CA THR A 65 -11.11 -1.20 6.55
C THR A 65 -9.87 -0.74 7.33
N TYR A 66 -8.67 -1.15 6.91
CA TYR A 66 -7.41 -0.70 7.51
C TYR A 66 -7.24 0.83 7.42
N ARG A 67 -7.48 1.43 6.24
CA ARG A 67 -7.40 2.89 6.06
C ARG A 67 -8.37 3.63 6.98
N ARG A 68 -9.59 3.10 7.14
CA ARG A 68 -10.58 3.65 8.08
C ARG A 68 -10.08 3.58 9.52
N MET A 69 -9.65 2.41 9.98
CA MET A 69 -9.10 2.24 11.33
C MET A 69 -7.97 3.24 11.59
N MET A 70 -7.01 3.35 10.67
CA MET A 70 -5.89 4.28 10.82
C MET A 70 -6.32 5.74 10.92
N LYS A 71 -7.34 6.15 10.15
CA LYS A 71 -7.92 7.50 10.22
C LYS A 71 -8.59 7.73 11.57
N ASP A 72 -9.38 6.77 12.04
CA ASP A 72 -10.10 6.88 13.31
C ASP A 72 -9.11 6.96 14.50
N TYR A 73 -8.05 6.15 14.48
CA TYR A 73 -6.96 6.25 15.45
C TYR A 73 -6.31 7.63 15.40
N SER A 74 -5.91 8.11 14.22
CA SER A 74 -5.28 9.44 14.08
C SER A 74 -6.18 10.56 14.58
N ASN A 75 -7.48 10.51 14.28
CA ASN A 75 -8.44 11.50 14.75
C ASN A 75 -8.59 11.47 16.27
N SER A 76 -8.65 10.27 16.86
CA SER A 76 -8.77 10.11 18.32
C SER A 76 -7.53 10.66 19.04
N TYR A 77 -6.33 10.43 18.50
CA TYR A 77 -5.10 11.02 19.04
C TYR A 77 -5.01 12.54 18.86
N LEU A 78 -5.55 13.10 17.77
CA LEU A 78 -5.54 14.56 17.53
C LEU A 78 -6.62 15.30 18.33
N SER A 79 -7.65 14.58 18.81
CA SER A 79 -8.77 15.13 19.58
C SER A 79 -8.60 14.95 21.10
N ALA A 80 -7.53 14.27 21.53
CA ALA A 80 -7.13 14.08 22.93
C ALA A 80 -6.04 15.10 23.30
#